data_AF-A0A1Q5PM83-F1
#
_entry.id   AF-A0A1Q5PM83-F1
#
_cell.length_a   1.000
_cell.length_b   1.000
_cell.length_c   1.000
_cell.angle_alpha   90.00
_cell.angle_beta   90.00
_cell.angle_gamma   90.00
#
_symmetry.space_group_name_H-M   'P 1'
#
loop_
_entity.id
_entity.type
_entity.pdbx_description
1 polymer ?
#
loop_
_entity_poly.entity_id
_entity_poly.type
_entity_poly.pdbx_seq_one_letter_code
_entity_poly.pdbx_strand_id
1 'polypeptide(L)'
;MSTVAQGLRAGLGQNGSVLAAAIEAEGSPAPKHTAQSLAIAGLVPLSTVDWPGRLVATLFLQGCPWSCVYCHNEALIDTRTPGEVDWIDVQQLLERRKGLLDGVVFTGGEACRQGASLADAARWVKQQGFKVGLHTAGAFPMVLQRLLDEDLIDWVGLDIKALRQDYFQVVQRGGAGERAWQTLDLLVASGVDHEIRLTTFPAFPRTEAQIASQVADAGAKVFALQQARPLGTPAAFAAQLEAYGKAAWDEQFRQIAEQVKAECGERFQQLIIRADD
;
A
#
# COMPACT_ATOMS: atom_id res chain seq x y z
N MET A 1 77.26 8.40 -10.64
CA MET A 1 77.66 9.80 -10.96
C MET A 1 76.36 10.59 -10.99
N SER A 2 75.97 11.55 -10.14
CA SER A 2 76.57 12.43 -9.11
C SER A 2 75.36 12.91 -8.24
N THR A 3 75.30 12.80 -6.91
CA THR A 3 75.71 13.79 -5.86
C THR A 3 75.23 15.23 -6.18
N VAL A 4 74.53 16.05 -5.37
CA VAL A 4 74.71 16.57 -3.96
C VAL A 4 73.44 17.44 -3.64
N ALA A 5 72.61 17.20 -2.62
CA ALA A 5 72.50 17.79 -1.25
C ALA A 5 72.60 19.34 -1.05
N GLN A 6 71.54 19.98 -0.51
CA GLN A 6 71.51 21.12 0.46
C GLN A 6 70.03 21.55 0.62
N GLY A 7 69.37 21.71 1.77
CA GLY A 7 69.79 21.78 3.17
C GLY A 7 69.44 23.15 3.77
N LEU A 8 68.29 23.28 4.44
CA LEU A 8 68.15 24.17 5.61
C LEU A 8 67.05 23.68 6.56
N ARG A 9 67.42 23.52 7.83
CA ARG A 9 66.63 23.09 8.98
C ARG A 9 65.97 24.31 9.65
N ALA A 10 64.83 24.10 10.32
CA ALA A 10 64.69 24.22 11.78
C ALA A 10 63.21 24.23 12.21
N GLY A 11 62.85 23.38 13.17
CA GLY A 11 61.53 23.35 13.78
C GLY A 11 61.19 22.02 14.46
N LEU A 12 62.03 21.58 15.40
CA LEU A 12 61.74 20.44 16.28
C LEU A 12 60.74 20.88 17.37
N GLY A 13 59.56 20.26 17.40
CA GLY A 13 58.70 20.13 18.57
C GLY A 13 58.44 18.66 18.80
N GLN A 14 58.98 18.12 19.88
CA GLN A 14 58.93 16.70 20.25
C GLN A 14 57.58 16.32 20.86
N ASN A 15 57.18 15.06 20.62
CA ASN A 15 56.30 14.14 21.37
C ASN A 15 55.40 13.44 20.33
N GLY A 16 55.72 12.26 19.80
CA GLY A 16 56.17 11.05 20.51
C GLY A 16 54.93 10.27 20.96
N SER A 17 54.65 9.14 20.29
CA SER A 17 53.56 8.18 20.60
C SER A 17 52.16 8.75 20.31
N VAL A 18 51.41 8.34 19.28
CA VAL A 18 50.91 6.98 19.05
C VAL A 18 50.67 6.80 17.54
N LEU A 19 51.53 6.02 16.86
CA LEU A 19 51.23 5.48 15.53
C LEU A 19 51.01 3.97 15.70
N ALA A 20 49.83 3.61 16.20
CA ALA A 20 49.26 2.27 16.11
C ALA A 20 47.77 2.39 16.47
N ALA A 21 46.92 1.71 15.69
CA ALA A 21 45.46 1.60 15.81
C ALA A 21 44.63 2.73 15.17
N ALA A 22 44.28 2.52 13.89
CA ALA A 22 42.91 2.64 13.35
C ALA A 22 42.94 2.43 11.83
N ILE A 23 43.31 1.22 11.41
CA ILE A 23 42.79 0.63 10.17
C ILE A 23 41.67 -0.29 10.65
N GLU A 24 40.58 -0.37 9.88
CA GLU A 24 39.30 -1.07 10.15
C GLU A 24 38.19 -0.19 10.76
N ALA A 25 37.66 0.71 9.94
CA ALA A 25 36.22 1.01 9.98
C ALA A 25 35.57 0.33 8.77
N GLU A 26 35.45 -0.99 8.83
CA GLU A 26 34.62 -1.76 7.90
C GLU A 26 33.13 -1.56 8.25
N GLY A 27 32.38 -1.07 7.26
CA GLY A 27 30.94 -1.27 7.07
C GLY A 27 30.04 -1.33 8.30
N SER A 28 29.51 -0.19 8.72
CA SER A 28 28.24 -0.22 9.48
C SER A 28 27.18 -0.89 8.59
N PRO A 29 26.58 -2.04 9.00
CA PRO A 29 25.57 -2.68 8.18
C PRO A 29 24.39 -1.70 8.02
N ALA A 30 23.88 -1.58 6.79
CA ALA A 30 22.62 -0.89 6.54
C ALA A 30 21.57 -1.41 7.54
N PRO A 31 20.65 -0.54 8.02
CA PRO A 31 19.61 -0.97 8.95
C PRO A 31 18.92 -2.22 8.39
N LYS A 32 18.93 -3.30 9.17
CA LYS A 32 18.25 -4.54 8.78
C LYS A 32 16.76 -4.22 8.74
N HIS A 33 16.19 -4.12 7.55
CA HIS A 33 14.76 -3.99 7.38
C HIS A 33 14.08 -5.30 7.78
N THR A 34 13.60 -5.37 9.02
CA THR A 34 12.90 -6.52 9.58
C THR A 34 11.44 -6.17 9.87
N ALA A 35 10.63 -7.18 10.19
CA ALA A 35 9.25 -7.01 10.62
C ALA A 35 9.11 -6.09 11.85
N GLN A 36 10.09 -6.09 12.76
CA GLN A 36 10.12 -5.18 13.91
C GLN A 36 10.26 -3.70 13.53
N SER A 37 10.68 -3.41 12.29
CA SER A 37 10.78 -2.03 11.79
C SER A 37 9.49 -1.56 11.10
N LEU A 38 8.43 -2.38 11.08
CA LEU A 38 7.14 -1.94 10.54
C LEU A 38 6.55 -0.82 11.42
N ALA A 39 6.15 0.27 10.78
CA ALA A 39 5.34 1.30 11.41
C ALA A 39 3.86 0.91 11.30
N ILE A 40 3.32 0.27 12.34
CA ILE A 40 1.92 -0.19 12.39
C ILE A 40 1.12 0.84 13.18
N ALA A 41 0.26 1.60 12.51
CA ALA A 41 -0.58 2.62 13.13
C ALA A 41 -1.80 2.03 13.85
N GLY A 42 -2.25 0.84 13.45
CA GLY A 42 -3.42 0.22 14.05
C GLY A 42 -3.51 -1.26 13.76
N LEU A 43 -4.20 -1.97 14.64
CA LEU A 43 -4.45 -3.41 14.54
C LEU A 43 -5.92 -3.67 14.86
N VAL A 44 -6.62 -4.28 13.91
CA VAL A 44 -7.95 -4.85 14.12
C VAL A 44 -7.79 -6.36 14.35
N PRO A 45 -8.06 -6.88 15.56
CA PRO A 45 -7.78 -8.27 15.90
C PRO A 45 -8.60 -9.31 15.14
N LEU A 46 -9.75 -8.90 14.58
CA LEU A 46 -10.64 -9.71 13.76
C LEU A 46 -11.41 -8.80 12.81
N SER A 47 -11.31 -9.06 11.51
CA SER A 47 -12.08 -8.46 10.44
C SER A 47 -12.70 -9.55 9.58
N THR A 48 -13.93 -9.29 9.15
CA THR A 48 -14.72 -10.14 8.25
C THR A 48 -14.93 -9.51 6.88
N VAL A 49 -14.38 -8.31 6.66
CA VAL A 49 -14.64 -7.48 5.48
C VAL A 49 -13.39 -7.14 4.68
N ASP A 50 -12.20 -7.26 5.28
CA ASP A 50 -10.94 -6.91 4.61
C ASP A 50 -10.42 -8.01 3.68
N TRP A 51 -10.99 -9.21 3.72
CA TRP A 51 -10.70 -10.28 2.77
C TRP A 51 -11.97 -11.11 2.55
N PRO A 52 -12.56 -11.11 1.34
CA PRO A 52 -13.76 -11.88 1.03
C PRO A 52 -13.66 -13.35 1.44
N GLY A 53 -14.59 -13.79 2.28
CA GLY A 53 -14.69 -15.19 2.72
C GLY A 53 -13.64 -15.64 3.74
N ARG A 54 -12.91 -14.72 4.37
CA ARG A 54 -11.84 -15.02 5.35
C ARG A 54 -12.02 -14.24 6.65
N LEU A 55 -11.66 -14.87 7.76
CA LEU A 55 -11.51 -14.22 9.07
C LEU A 55 -10.05 -13.81 9.24
N VAL A 56 -9.78 -12.51 9.29
CA VAL A 56 -8.39 -12.00 9.26
C VAL A 56 -8.09 -11.04 10.38
N ALA A 57 -6.83 -10.94 10.78
CA ALA A 57 -6.35 -9.75 11.49
C ALA A 57 -5.94 -8.70 10.47
N THR A 58 -6.27 -7.42 10.71
CA THR A 58 -5.95 -6.34 9.78
C THR A 58 -4.95 -5.37 10.40
N LEU A 59 -3.82 -5.17 9.72
CA LEU A 59 -2.73 -4.30 10.14
C LEU A 59 -2.72 -3.03 9.28
N PHE A 60 -2.94 -1.88 9.90
CA PHE A 60 -2.91 -0.57 9.26
C PHE A 60 -1.49 -0.02 9.34
N LEU A 61 -0.79 0.01 8.20
CA LEU A 61 0.58 0.49 8.10
C LEU A 61 0.62 2.01 7.86
N GLN A 62 1.53 2.68 8.56
CA GLN A 62 1.69 4.14 8.53
C GLN A 62 2.42 4.62 7.26
N GLY A 63 1.95 5.76 6.74
CA GLY A 63 2.53 6.49 5.62
C GLY A 63 1.92 6.13 4.28
N CYS A 64 1.53 7.14 3.50
CA CYS A 64 1.05 7.00 2.13
C CYS A 64 1.70 8.07 1.25
N PRO A 65 2.16 7.75 0.02
CA PRO A 65 2.71 8.76 -0.88
C PRO A 65 1.64 9.64 -1.53
N TRP A 66 0.36 9.34 -1.33
CA TRP A 66 -0.78 9.95 -2.00
C TRP A 66 -1.70 10.67 -1.01
N SER A 67 -2.47 11.63 -1.53
CA SER A 67 -3.42 12.44 -0.75
C SER A 67 -4.77 12.41 -1.47
N CYS A 68 -5.41 11.23 -1.45
CA CYS A 68 -6.67 11.02 -2.15
C CYS A 68 -7.73 11.98 -1.62
N VAL A 69 -8.50 12.61 -2.51
CA VAL A 69 -9.53 13.59 -2.11
C VAL A 69 -10.59 12.98 -1.18
N TYR A 70 -10.85 11.67 -1.32
CA TYR A 70 -11.78 10.90 -0.48
C TYR A 70 -11.07 9.98 0.55
N CYS A 71 -9.84 10.28 0.96
CA CYS A 71 -9.04 9.34 1.77
C CYS A 71 -9.70 8.99 3.12
N HIS A 72 -10.11 7.74 3.30
CA HIS A 72 -10.62 7.25 4.60
C HIS A 72 -9.55 7.11 5.69
N ASN A 73 -8.27 7.17 5.30
CA ASN A 73 -7.11 6.97 6.16
C ASN A 73 -6.22 8.23 6.17
N GLU A 74 -6.81 9.43 6.18
CA GLU A 74 -6.07 10.69 6.09
C GLU A 74 -4.99 10.81 7.19
N ALA A 75 -5.28 10.36 8.41
CA ALA A 75 -4.34 10.33 9.53
C ALA A 75 -3.09 9.46 9.26
N LEU A 76 -3.18 8.50 8.32
CA LEU A 76 -2.09 7.59 7.97
C LEU A 76 -1.21 8.11 6.83
N ILE A 77 -1.46 9.32 6.30
CA ILE A 77 -0.69 9.88 5.18
C ILE A 77 0.74 10.24 5.60
N ASP A 78 0.94 10.91 6.75
CA ASP A 78 2.27 11.39 7.14
C ASP A 78 3.24 10.22 7.34
N THR A 79 4.24 10.18 6.48
CA THR A 79 5.28 9.16 6.43
C THR A 79 6.28 9.20 7.58
N ARG A 80 6.24 10.26 8.40
CA ARG A 80 7.15 10.49 9.54
C ARG A 80 6.51 10.12 10.87
N THR A 81 5.19 9.96 10.91
CA THR A 81 4.51 9.46 12.10
C THR A 81 4.99 8.04 12.39
N PRO A 82 5.36 7.71 13.64
CA PRO A 82 5.73 6.35 14.02
C PRO A 82 4.48 5.44 14.05
N GLY A 83 4.71 4.12 14.10
CA GLY A 83 3.63 3.18 14.44
C GLY A 83 3.26 3.29 15.92
N GLU A 84 2.05 2.84 16.26
CA GLU A 84 1.52 2.77 17.62
C GLU A 84 1.43 1.32 18.14
N VAL A 85 1.56 0.33 17.25
CA VAL A 85 1.50 -1.10 17.58
C VAL A 85 2.85 -1.74 17.34
N ASP A 86 3.42 -2.35 18.38
CA ASP A 86 4.66 -3.09 18.25
C ASP A 86 4.44 -4.44 17.57
N TRP A 87 5.43 -4.88 16.78
CA TRP A 87 5.37 -6.18 16.11
C TRP A 87 5.17 -7.35 17.09
N ILE A 88 5.70 -7.25 18.32
CA ILE A 88 5.53 -8.31 19.33
C ILE A 88 4.06 -8.51 19.71
N ASP A 89 3.25 -7.46 19.73
CA ASP A 89 1.82 -7.55 20.04
C ASP A 89 1.06 -8.25 18.92
N VAL A 90 1.46 -8.01 17.66
CA VAL A 90 0.95 -8.74 16.49
C VAL A 90 1.29 -10.22 16.62
N GLN A 91 2.54 -10.56 16.95
CA GLN A 91 2.95 -11.95 17.11
C GLN A 91 2.16 -12.67 18.21
N GLN A 92 1.99 -12.02 19.36
CA GLN A 92 1.22 -12.57 20.47
C GLN A 92 -0.27 -12.73 20.13
N LEU A 93 -0.86 -11.79 19.39
CA LEU A 93 -2.23 -11.93 18.90
C LEU A 93 -2.34 -13.16 18.00
N LEU A 94 -1.46 -13.28 17.01
CA LEU A 94 -1.53 -14.34 16.01
C LEU A 94 -1.30 -15.72 16.64
N GLU A 95 -0.38 -15.85 17.61
CA GLU A 95 -0.21 -17.10 18.35
C GLU A 95 -1.51 -17.54 19.05
N ARG A 96 -2.19 -16.62 19.73
CA ARG A 96 -3.49 -16.89 20.40
C ARG A 96 -4.63 -17.19 19.42
N ARG A 97 -4.47 -16.83 18.15
CA ARG A 97 -5.50 -16.93 17.11
C ARG A 97 -5.22 -18.01 16.06
N LYS A 98 -4.17 -18.82 16.24
CA LYS A 98 -3.88 -19.98 15.39
C LYS A 98 -5.10 -20.92 15.35
N GLY A 99 -5.53 -21.27 14.14
CA GLY A 99 -6.72 -22.08 13.90
C GLY A 99 -8.06 -21.34 14.03
N LEU A 100 -8.06 -20.06 14.42
CA LEU A 100 -9.26 -19.22 14.49
C LEU A 100 -9.31 -18.18 13.37
N LEU A 101 -8.15 -17.62 13.01
CA LEU A 101 -8.02 -16.72 11.86
C LEU A 101 -7.44 -17.48 10.67
N ASP A 102 -7.94 -17.16 9.48
CA ASP A 102 -7.41 -17.64 8.21
C ASP A 102 -6.11 -16.94 7.83
N GLY A 103 -6.00 -15.65 8.15
CA GLY A 103 -4.93 -14.82 7.59
C GLY A 103 -4.73 -13.46 8.24
N VAL A 104 -3.81 -12.70 7.66
CA VAL A 104 -3.48 -11.32 8.04
C VAL A 104 -3.53 -10.44 6.80
N VAL A 105 -4.19 -9.29 6.89
CA VAL A 105 -4.22 -8.29 5.83
C VAL A 105 -3.33 -7.11 6.20
N PHE A 106 -2.37 -6.78 5.35
CA PHE A 106 -1.60 -5.55 5.44
C PHE A 106 -2.30 -4.45 4.61
N THR A 107 -2.66 -3.34 5.26
CA THR A 107 -3.40 -2.21 4.66
C THR A 107 -2.90 -0.89 5.29
N GLY A 108 -3.73 0.15 5.35
CA GLY A 108 -3.46 1.41 6.07
C GLY A 108 -3.32 2.59 5.13
N GLY A 109 -2.18 3.28 5.21
CA GLY A 109 -1.78 4.29 4.23
C GLY A 109 -1.44 3.63 2.89
N GLU A 110 -0.19 3.23 2.70
CA GLU A 110 0.23 2.37 1.60
C GLU A 110 1.22 1.32 2.11
N ALA A 111 0.74 0.09 2.29
CA ALA A 111 1.53 -0.99 2.88
C ALA A 111 2.85 -1.22 2.12
N CYS A 112 2.81 -1.18 0.79
CA CYS A 112 4.00 -1.40 -0.05
C CYS A 112 5.10 -0.34 0.16
N ARG A 113 4.79 0.82 0.78
CA ARG A 113 5.81 1.81 1.16
C ARG A 113 6.87 1.22 2.09
N GLN A 114 6.49 0.27 2.95
CA GLN A 114 7.39 -0.28 3.97
C GLN A 114 8.34 -1.36 3.43
N GLY A 115 8.25 -1.68 2.14
CA GLY A 115 9.29 -2.40 1.40
C GLY A 115 9.73 -3.72 2.04
N ALA A 116 11.03 -3.85 2.32
CA ALA A 116 11.61 -5.08 2.86
C ALA A 116 11.05 -5.49 4.23
N SER A 117 10.64 -4.53 5.08
CA SER A 117 10.01 -4.84 6.37
C SER A 117 8.63 -5.47 6.20
N LEU A 118 7.87 -5.06 5.18
CA LEU A 118 6.61 -5.72 4.81
C LEU A 118 6.86 -7.15 4.33
N ALA A 119 7.86 -7.36 3.47
CA ALA A 119 8.20 -8.69 2.98
C ALA A 119 8.63 -9.64 4.12
N ASP A 120 9.42 -9.14 5.07
CA ASP A 120 9.83 -9.92 6.25
C ASP A 120 8.65 -10.31 7.14
N ALA A 121 7.74 -9.37 7.40
CA ALA A 121 6.51 -9.62 8.15
C ALA A 121 5.60 -10.62 7.45
N ALA A 122 5.37 -10.48 6.13
CA ALA A 122 4.57 -11.41 5.35
C ALA A 122 5.15 -12.83 5.38
N ARG A 123 6.47 -12.96 5.26
CA ARG A 123 7.17 -14.25 5.38
C ARG A 123 6.96 -14.88 6.75
N TRP A 124 7.10 -14.09 7.82
CA TRP A 124 6.85 -14.58 9.18
C TRP A 124 5.40 -15.04 9.35
N VAL A 125 4.42 -14.29 8.85
CA VAL A 125 3.00 -14.66 8.90
C VAL A 125 2.75 -16.00 8.19
N LYS A 126 3.28 -16.19 6.97
CA LYS A 126 3.16 -17.47 6.26
C LYS A 126 3.82 -18.63 7.02
N GLN A 127 4.98 -18.41 7.64
CA GLN A 127 5.65 -19.41 8.48
C GLN A 127 4.82 -19.84 9.70
N GLN A 128 3.92 -18.99 10.19
CA GLN A 128 2.99 -19.34 11.27
C GLN A 128 1.74 -20.10 10.79
N GLY A 129 1.61 -20.36 9.49
CA GLY A 129 0.49 -21.10 8.89
C GLY A 129 -0.71 -20.23 8.50
N PHE A 130 -0.59 -18.91 8.56
CA PHE A 130 -1.62 -17.97 8.12
C PHE A 130 -1.47 -17.62 6.64
N LYS A 131 -2.59 -17.26 6.00
CA LYS A 131 -2.62 -16.63 4.68
C LYS A 131 -2.31 -15.13 4.77
N VAL A 132 -1.75 -14.56 3.70
CA VAL A 132 -1.40 -13.13 3.65
C VAL A 132 -2.21 -12.41 2.59
N GLY A 133 -2.93 -11.37 3.03
CA GLY A 133 -3.66 -10.46 2.18
C GLY A 133 -2.97 -9.10 2.14
N LEU A 134 -3.12 -8.40 1.02
CA LEU A 134 -2.56 -7.06 0.84
C LEU A 134 -3.62 -6.13 0.27
N HIS A 135 -3.83 -4.99 0.92
CA HIS A 135 -4.50 -3.85 0.30
C HIS A 135 -3.44 -2.86 -0.14
N THR A 136 -3.49 -2.45 -1.40
CA THR A 136 -2.56 -1.46 -1.95
C THR A 136 -3.27 -0.55 -2.94
N ALA A 137 -2.79 0.69 -3.04
CA ALA A 137 -3.25 1.61 -4.06
C ALA A 137 -2.38 1.55 -5.33
N GLY A 138 -1.32 0.72 -5.33
CA GLY A 138 -0.44 0.52 -6.47
C GLY A 138 0.65 1.60 -6.59
N ALA A 139 1.00 2.26 -5.50
CA ALA A 139 2.02 3.31 -5.55
C ALA A 139 3.45 2.78 -5.72
N PHE A 140 3.70 1.49 -5.44
CA PHE A 140 5.03 0.87 -5.47
C PHE A 140 5.03 -0.48 -6.23
N PRO A 141 4.96 -0.45 -7.58
CA PRO A 141 4.86 -1.68 -8.39
C PRO A 141 6.00 -2.68 -8.14
N MET A 142 7.22 -2.19 -7.93
CA MET A 142 8.39 -3.05 -7.70
C MET A 142 8.38 -3.75 -6.34
N VAL A 143 7.73 -3.15 -5.33
CA VAL A 143 7.56 -3.82 -4.04
C VAL A 143 6.52 -4.93 -4.18
N LEU A 144 5.40 -4.66 -4.86
CA LEU A 144 4.42 -5.71 -5.13
C LEU A 144 5.03 -6.86 -5.94
N GLN A 145 5.75 -6.57 -7.03
CA GLN A 145 6.40 -7.61 -7.85
C GLN A 145 7.25 -8.53 -7.00
N ARG A 146 8.09 -7.96 -6.13
CA ARG A 146 8.92 -8.74 -5.22
C ARG A 146 8.11 -9.63 -4.26
N LEU A 147 7.03 -9.11 -3.70
CA LEU A 147 6.15 -9.88 -2.81
C LEU A 147 5.48 -11.05 -3.55
N LEU A 148 5.14 -10.85 -4.83
CA LEU A 148 4.57 -11.89 -5.70
C LEU A 148 5.63 -12.94 -6.07
N ASP A 149 6.82 -12.51 -6.50
CA ASP A 149 7.93 -13.40 -6.90
C ASP A 149 8.40 -14.30 -5.75
N GLU A 150 8.37 -13.79 -4.52
CA GLU A 150 8.72 -14.53 -3.31
C GLU A 150 7.56 -15.38 -2.74
N ASP A 151 6.41 -15.45 -3.43
CA ASP A 151 5.18 -16.12 -2.98
C ASP A 151 4.80 -15.71 -1.54
N LEU A 152 4.75 -14.40 -1.27
CA LEU A 152 4.46 -13.86 0.06
C LEU A 152 3.00 -13.43 0.24
N ILE A 153 2.22 -13.39 -0.83
CA ILE A 153 0.85 -12.85 -0.85
C ILE A 153 -0.08 -13.90 -1.46
N ASP A 154 -1.19 -14.18 -0.79
CA ASP A 154 -2.23 -15.10 -1.27
C ASP A 154 -3.44 -14.36 -1.84
N TRP A 155 -3.63 -13.07 -1.52
CA TRP A 155 -4.71 -12.25 -2.08
C TRP A 155 -4.39 -10.75 -2.09
N VAL A 156 -4.85 -10.03 -3.11
CA VAL A 156 -4.67 -8.57 -3.22
C VAL A 156 -5.99 -7.83 -3.47
N GLY A 157 -6.30 -6.87 -2.60
CA GLY A 157 -7.25 -5.79 -2.90
C GLY A 157 -6.50 -4.60 -3.49
N LEU A 158 -6.67 -4.35 -4.80
CA LEU A 158 -5.99 -3.27 -5.50
C LEU A 158 -6.96 -2.14 -5.84
N ASP A 159 -6.65 -0.92 -5.42
CA ASP A 159 -7.40 0.26 -5.82
C ASP A 159 -6.91 0.85 -7.14
N ILE A 160 -7.75 0.79 -8.18
CA ILE A 160 -7.62 1.60 -9.39
C ILE A 160 -8.57 2.79 -9.27
N LYS A 161 -8.00 3.96 -9.03
CA LYS A 161 -8.74 5.14 -8.57
C LYS A 161 -9.23 6.05 -9.69
N ALA A 162 -8.67 5.93 -10.90
CA ALA A 162 -9.07 6.69 -12.09
C ALA A 162 -8.42 6.09 -13.35
N LEU A 163 -8.75 6.65 -14.52
CA LEU A 163 -7.91 6.48 -15.71
C LEU A 163 -6.52 7.09 -15.50
N ARG A 164 -5.51 6.60 -16.24
CA ARG A 164 -4.12 7.04 -16.12
C ARG A 164 -3.97 8.57 -16.15
N GLN A 165 -4.66 9.22 -17.09
CA GLN A 165 -4.60 10.68 -17.28
C GLN A 165 -5.34 11.49 -16.20
N ASP A 166 -6.34 10.90 -15.55
CA ASP A 166 -7.20 11.60 -14.58
C ASP A 166 -6.75 11.38 -13.12
N TYR A 167 -5.77 10.50 -12.91
CA TYR A 167 -5.30 10.09 -11.58
C TYR A 167 -4.89 11.27 -10.70
N PHE A 168 -4.29 12.32 -11.28
CA PHE A 168 -3.88 13.50 -10.51
C PHE A 168 -5.07 14.16 -9.78
N GLN A 169 -6.24 14.21 -10.42
CA GLN A 169 -7.44 14.83 -9.83
C GLN A 169 -7.90 14.09 -8.58
N VAL A 170 -7.66 12.77 -8.54
CA VAL A 170 -8.09 11.92 -7.43
C VAL A 170 -7.06 11.86 -6.32
N VAL A 171 -5.77 11.66 -6.64
CA VAL A 171 -4.72 11.35 -5.63
C VAL A 171 -3.76 12.50 -5.34
N GLN A 172 -3.89 13.61 -6.07
CA GLN A 172 -3.10 14.85 -5.91
C GLN A 172 -1.58 14.61 -6.04
N ARG A 173 -1.18 13.63 -6.87
CA ARG A 173 0.23 13.25 -7.09
C ARG A 173 0.52 12.91 -8.55
N GLY A 174 1.56 13.54 -9.11
CA GLY A 174 2.04 13.27 -10.45
C GLY A 174 2.55 11.83 -10.65
N GLY A 175 2.32 11.29 -11.85
CA GLY A 175 2.76 9.93 -12.25
C GLY A 175 2.12 8.79 -11.46
N ALA A 176 1.08 9.06 -10.66
CA ALA A 176 0.40 8.03 -9.87
C ALA A 176 -0.38 7.04 -10.75
N GLY A 177 -0.99 7.53 -11.83
CA GLY A 177 -1.72 6.68 -12.78
C GLY A 177 -0.84 5.60 -13.40
N GLU A 178 0.33 5.98 -13.93
CA GLU A 178 1.26 5.00 -14.51
C GLU A 178 1.65 3.90 -13.52
N ARG A 179 1.97 4.27 -12.27
CA ARG A 179 2.32 3.29 -11.24
C ARG A 179 1.15 2.36 -10.89
N ALA A 180 -0.03 2.92 -10.66
CA ALA A 180 -1.19 2.12 -10.28
C ALA A 180 -1.59 1.11 -11.36
N TRP A 181 -1.60 1.55 -12.61
CA TRP A 181 -1.93 0.69 -13.74
C TRP A 181 -0.82 -0.30 -14.07
N GLN A 182 0.46 0.05 -13.90
CA GLN A 182 1.54 -0.94 -13.94
C GLN A 182 1.37 -2.01 -12.85
N THR A 183 0.97 -1.61 -11.64
CA THR A 183 0.66 -2.55 -10.57
C THR A 183 -0.49 -3.51 -10.95
N LEU A 184 -1.54 -3.02 -11.62
CA LEU A 184 -2.61 -3.89 -12.14
C LEU A 184 -2.06 -4.95 -13.08
N ASP A 185 -1.24 -4.55 -14.06
CA ASP A 185 -0.67 -5.47 -15.05
C ASP A 185 0.17 -6.57 -14.37
N LEU A 186 1.02 -6.20 -13.41
CA LEU A 186 1.84 -7.15 -12.65
C LEU A 186 0.98 -8.11 -11.81
N LEU A 187 -0.06 -7.58 -11.14
CA LEU A 187 -0.95 -8.37 -10.31
C LEU A 187 -1.73 -9.39 -11.15
N VAL A 188 -2.32 -8.97 -12.26
CA VAL A 188 -3.08 -9.88 -13.13
C VAL A 188 -2.16 -10.95 -13.73
N ALA A 189 -0.96 -10.56 -14.19
CA ALA A 189 0.01 -11.49 -14.74
C ALA A 189 0.50 -12.54 -13.72
N SER A 190 0.53 -12.20 -12.43
CA SER A 190 0.94 -13.13 -11.36
C SER A 190 -0.04 -14.27 -11.12
N GLY A 191 -1.32 -14.10 -11.49
CA GLY A 191 -2.37 -15.07 -11.22
C GLY A 191 -2.81 -15.17 -9.76
N VAL A 192 -2.26 -14.37 -8.84
CA VAL A 192 -2.71 -14.29 -7.44
C VAL A 192 -4.16 -13.82 -7.40
N ASP A 193 -4.97 -14.40 -6.51
CA ASP A 193 -6.37 -14.01 -6.34
C ASP A 193 -6.46 -12.52 -5.96
N HIS A 194 -7.39 -11.80 -6.57
CA HIS A 194 -7.47 -10.36 -6.39
C HIS A 194 -8.87 -9.82 -6.55
N GLU A 195 -9.07 -8.62 -6.02
CA GLU A 195 -10.22 -7.77 -6.28
C GLU A 195 -9.73 -6.38 -6.69
N ILE A 196 -10.11 -5.93 -7.88
CA ILE A 196 -9.84 -4.57 -8.33
C ILE A 196 -10.99 -3.68 -7.89
N ARG A 197 -10.66 -2.56 -7.24
CA ARG A 197 -11.61 -1.68 -6.57
C ARG A 197 -11.58 -0.29 -7.18
N LEU A 198 -12.75 0.27 -7.47
CA LEU A 198 -12.93 1.65 -7.86
C LEU A 198 -13.91 2.33 -6.90
N THR A 199 -13.45 3.36 -6.19
CA THR A 199 -14.34 4.24 -5.43
C THR A 199 -14.72 5.44 -6.27
N THR A 200 -16.02 5.63 -6.51
CA THR A 200 -16.56 6.80 -7.22
C THR A 200 -17.20 7.80 -6.25
N PHE A 201 -17.24 9.06 -6.65
CA PHE A 201 -17.81 10.19 -5.91
C PHE A 201 -18.44 11.20 -6.89
N PRO A 202 -19.31 12.15 -6.47
CA PRO A 202 -20.08 13.00 -7.39
C PRO A 202 -19.26 13.83 -8.39
N ALA A 203 -18.10 14.35 -7.96
CA ALA A 203 -17.20 15.14 -8.82
C ALA A 203 -16.22 14.29 -9.67
N PHE A 204 -16.39 12.96 -9.68
CA PHE A 204 -15.54 12.06 -10.47
C PHE A 204 -15.73 12.28 -11.98
N PRO A 205 -14.72 12.06 -12.84
CA PRO A 205 -14.77 12.35 -14.29
C PRO A 205 -15.82 11.61 -15.14
N ARG A 206 -16.70 10.80 -14.54
CA ARG A 206 -17.70 9.97 -15.22
C ARG A 206 -17.10 8.94 -16.20
N THR A 207 -15.98 8.35 -15.81
CA THR A 207 -15.24 7.35 -16.59
C THR A 207 -15.29 5.95 -15.98
N GLU A 208 -16.23 5.66 -15.07
CA GLU A 208 -16.29 4.40 -14.33
C GLU A 208 -16.38 3.17 -15.24
N ALA A 209 -17.28 3.21 -16.23
CA ALA A 209 -17.44 2.11 -17.18
C ALA A 209 -16.20 1.93 -18.07
N GLN A 210 -15.53 3.02 -18.45
CA GLN A 210 -14.26 2.96 -19.18
C GLN A 210 -13.13 2.36 -18.32
N ILE A 211 -13.05 2.72 -17.04
CA ILE A 211 -12.08 2.11 -16.10
C ILE A 211 -12.37 0.63 -15.95
N ALA A 212 -13.62 0.25 -15.72
CA ALA A 212 -14.04 -1.16 -15.61
C ALA A 212 -13.68 -1.93 -16.90
N SER A 213 -13.94 -1.36 -18.08
CA SER A 213 -13.54 -1.95 -19.36
C SER A 213 -12.04 -2.20 -19.43
N GLN A 214 -11.22 -1.20 -19.13
CA GLN A 214 -9.75 -1.35 -19.19
C GLN A 214 -9.21 -2.34 -18.16
N VAL A 215 -9.85 -2.42 -16.98
CA VAL A 215 -9.52 -3.43 -15.96
C VAL A 215 -9.87 -4.84 -16.44
N ALA A 216 -11.00 -5.01 -17.13
CA ALA A 216 -11.36 -6.27 -17.77
C ALA A 216 -10.43 -6.62 -18.94
N ASP A 217 -10.03 -5.63 -19.75
CA ASP A 217 -9.05 -5.80 -20.84
C ASP A 217 -7.69 -6.28 -20.31
N ALA A 218 -7.29 -5.81 -19.13
CA ALA A 218 -6.09 -6.29 -18.44
C ALA A 218 -6.21 -7.75 -17.95
N GLY A 219 -7.41 -8.33 -17.91
CA GLY A 219 -7.66 -9.72 -17.51
C GLY A 219 -8.06 -9.91 -16.04
N ALA A 220 -8.41 -8.84 -15.31
CA ALA A 220 -8.88 -8.96 -13.94
C ALA A 220 -10.22 -9.71 -13.87
N LYS A 221 -10.38 -10.59 -12.88
CA LYS A 221 -11.56 -11.47 -12.76
C LYS A 221 -12.67 -10.88 -11.89
N VAL A 222 -12.29 -10.09 -10.88
CA VAL A 222 -13.21 -9.52 -9.89
C VAL A 222 -13.04 -8.00 -9.87
N PHE A 223 -14.16 -7.30 -10.03
CA PHE A 223 -14.20 -5.84 -9.95
C PHE A 223 -15.26 -5.39 -8.95
N ALA A 224 -14.90 -4.45 -8.07
CA ALA A 224 -15.80 -3.86 -7.10
C ALA A 224 -15.93 -2.36 -7.34
N LEU A 225 -17.15 -1.93 -7.68
CA LEU A 225 -17.52 -0.51 -7.72
C LEU A 225 -18.03 -0.10 -6.32
N GLN A 226 -17.44 0.94 -5.76
CA GLN A 226 -17.70 1.40 -4.40
C GLN A 226 -18.22 2.83 -4.41
N GLN A 227 -19.30 3.07 -3.66
CA GLN A 227 -19.82 4.40 -3.41
C GLN A 227 -18.97 5.09 -2.34
N ALA A 228 -18.47 6.29 -2.62
CA ALA A 228 -17.86 7.12 -1.59
C ALA A 228 -18.89 7.57 -0.55
N ARG A 229 -18.44 7.68 0.69
CA ARG A 229 -19.25 8.10 1.85
C ARG A 229 -18.51 9.19 2.64
N PRO A 230 -19.20 10.02 3.43
CA PRO A 230 -18.54 11.14 4.12
C PRO A 230 -17.74 10.67 5.34
N LEU A 231 -18.22 9.63 6.02
CA LEU A 231 -17.64 9.18 7.28
C LEU A 231 -16.19 8.72 7.10
N GLY A 232 -15.28 9.35 7.85
CA GLY A 232 -13.85 9.03 7.86
C GLY A 232 -13.04 9.67 6.73
N THR A 233 -13.65 10.49 5.87
CA THR A 233 -12.96 11.21 4.79
C THR A 233 -12.51 12.62 5.21
N PRO A 234 -11.65 13.31 4.42
CA PRO A 234 -11.25 14.67 4.74
C PRO A 234 -12.46 15.60 4.83
N ALA A 235 -12.43 16.53 5.79
CA ALA A 235 -13.57 17.42 6.07
C ALA A 235 -14.08 18.17 4.84
N ALA A 236 -13.18 18.57 3.94
CA ALA A 236 -13.54 19.23 2.69
C ALA A 236 -14.36 18.33 1.75
N PHE A 237 -14.00 17.05 1.65
CA PHE A 237 -14.72 16.08 0.84
C PHE A 237 -16.06 15.70 1.46
N ALA A 238 -16.09 15.47 2.79
CA ALA A 238 -17.33 15.20 3.51
C ALA A 238 -18.34 16.33 3.31
N ALA A 239 -17.93 17.59 3.46
CA ALA A 239 -18.79 18.76 3.24
C ALA A 239 -19.30 18.86 1.79
N GLN A 240 -18.47 18.52 0.80
CA GLN A 240 -18.89 18.48 -0.61
C GLN A 240 -19.95 17.41 -0.85
N LEU A 241 -19.79 16.22 -0.26
CA LEU A 241 -20.72 15.11 -0.42
C LEU A 241 -22.05 15.38 0.28
N GLU A 242 -22.01 15.98 1.47
CA GLU A 242 -23.19 16.44 2.21
C GLU A 242 -23.97 17.51 1.42
N ALA A 243 -23.26 18.49 0.84
CA ALA A 243 -23.86 19.52 0.01
C ALA A 243 -24.49 18.98 -1.28
N TYR A 244 -23.93 17.89 -1.85
CA TYR A 244 -24.53 17.21 -2.99
C TYR A 244 -25.84 16.50 -2.63
N GLY A 245 -25.95 16.02 -1.39
CA GLY A 245 -27.15 15.40 -0.84
C GLY A 245 -27.20 13.88 -1.06
N LYS A 246 -27.43 13.12 0.03
CA LYS A 246 -27.42 11.64 0.03
C LYS A 246 -28.36 11.03 -1.01
N ALA A 247 -29.61 11.47 -1.07
CA ALA A 247 -30.59 10.91 -2.01
C ALA A 247 -30.19 11.12 -3.48
N ALA A 248 -29.64 12.30 -3.82
CA ALA A 248 -29.14 12.59 -5.16
C ALA A 248 -27.88 11.77 -5.48
N TRP A 249 -27.01 11.58 -4.50
CA TRP A 249 -25.82 10.75 -4.65
C TRP A 249 -26.17 9.28 -4.85
N ASP A 250 -27.09 8.72 -4.06
CA ASP A 250 -27.55 7.34 -4.18
C ASP A 250 -28.19 7.07 -5.54
N GLU A 251 -28.99 8.02 -6.04
CA GLU A 251 -29.57 7.95 -7.39
C GLU A 251 -28.47 7.92 -8.46
N GLN A 252 -27.52 8.87 -8.41
CA GLN A 252 -26.43 8.93 -9.37
C GLN A 252 -25.55 7.68 -9.31
N PHE A 253 -25.24 7.18 -8.11
CA PHE A 253 -24.46 5.96 -7.95
C PHE A 253 -25.19 4.74 -8.55
N ARG A 254 -26.51 4.64 -8.38
CA ARG A 254 -27.30 3.56 -9.01
C ARG A 254 -27.19 3.61 -10.52
N GLN A 255 -27.31 4.79 -11.12
CA GLN A 255 -27.17 4.98 -12.57
C GLN A 255 -25.77 4.59 -13.06
N ILE A 256 -24.71 4.98 -12.33
CA ILE A 256 -23.32 4.57 -12.63
C ILE A 256 -23.19 3.05 -12.54
N ALA A 257 -23.73 2.42 -11.50
CA ALA A 257 -23.67 0.98 -11.31
C ALA A 257 -24.43 0.21 -12.41
N GLU A 258 -25.60 0.71 -12.84
CA GLU A 258 -26.36 0.16 -13.96
C GLU A 258 -25.56 0.26 -15.27
N GLN A 259 -24.91 1.39 -15.53
CA GLN A 259 -24.05 1.56 -16.69
C GLN A 259 -22.87 0.58 -16.69
N VAL A 260 -22.13 0.47 -15.58
CA VAL A 260 -21.01 -0.46 -15.44
C VAL A 260 -21.46 -1.92 -15.62
N LYS A 261 -22.63 -2.29 -15.07
CA LYS A 261 -23.22 -3.62 -15.28
C LYS A 261 -23.55 -3.88 -16.75
N ALA A 262 -24.19 -2.92 -17.42
CA ALA A 262 -24.59 -3.06 -18.81
C ALA A 262 -23.39 -3.18 -19.77
N GLU A 263 -22.33 -2.40 -19.53
CA GLU A 263 -21.16 -2.35 -20.42
C GLU A 263 -20.11 -3.43 -20.11
N CYS A 264 -19.97 -3.82 -18.84
CA CYS A 264 -18.85 -4.66 -18.39
C CYS A 264 -19.23 -5.87 -17.53
N GLY A 265 -20.51 -6.05 -17.18
CA GLY A 265 -20.94 -7.06 -16.21
C GLY A 265 -20.52 -8.50 -16.56
N GLU A 266 -20.71 -8.91 -17.81
CA GLU A 266 -20.36 -10.26 -18.27
C GLU A 266 -18.86 -10.48 -18.49
N ARG A 267 -18.06 -9.41 -18.40
CA ARG A 267 -16.61 -9.46 -18.60
C ARG A 267 -15.85 -9.86 -17.34
N PHE A 268 -16.49 -9.76 -16.19
CA PHE A 268 -15.93 -10.18 -14.90
C PHE A 268 -16.59 -11.49 -14.45
N GLN A 269 -15.81 -12.35 -13.81
CA GLN A 269 -16.37 -13.50 -13.10
C GLN A 269 -17.26 -13.04 -11.95
N GLN A 270 -16.90 -11.90 -11.35
CA GLN A 270 -17.71 -11.26 -10.33
C GLN A 270 -17.62 -9.73 -10.43
N LEU A 271 -18.78 -9.10 -10.62
CA LEU A 271 -18.95 -7.66 -10.48
C LEU A 271 -19.68 -7.36 -9.17
N ILE A 272 -19.02 -6.65 -8.27
CA ILE A 272 -19.53 -6.31 -6.93
C ILE A 272 -19.92 -4.84 -6.92
N ILE A 273 -21.13 -4.54 -6.44
CA ILE A 273 -21.56 -3.16 -6.16
C ILE A 273 -21.62 -2.98 -4.65
N ARG A 274 -20.85 -2.03 -4.12
CA ARG A 274 -20.85 -1.65 -2.71
C ARG A 274 -21.45 -0.26 -2.56
N ALA A 275 -22.75 -0.21 -2.32
CA ALA A 275 -23.46 1.02 -1.97
C ALA A 275 -23.18 1.40 -0.50
N ASP A 276 -23.35 2.67 -0.18
CA ASP A 276 -23.33 3.19 1.19
C ASP A 276 -24.75 3.11 1.77
N ASP A 277 -25.11 1.92 2.24
CA ASP A 277 -26.40 1.58 2.86
C ASP A 277 -26.42 1.82 4.38
#